data_AF-A0A5C1I572-F1
#
_entry.id   AF-A0A5C1I572-F1
#
_cell.length_a   1.000
_cell.length_b   1.000
_cell.length_c   1.000
_cell.angle_alpha   90.00
_cell.angle_beta   90.00
_cell.angle_gamma   90.00
#
_symmetry.space_group_name_H-M   'P 1'
#
loop_
_entity.id
_entity.type
_entity.pdbx_description
1 polymer ?
#
loop_
_entity_poly.entity_id
_entity_poly.type
_entity_poly.pdbx_seq_one_letter_code
_entity_poly.pdbx_strand_id
1 'polypeptide(L)'
;MYTLSEENYLKAIYRLASQGKDFKITPTAIADALSNNPASVVDMIRKLTEKQLIEYDKKKGVRLTPQGLKDAVLIVRRHRLWEVFLLEKLGYHWDEIHDIAEELEHINDATLADRLEKFLGFPEYDPHGDPIPKANGKVPKSYSVTLSELKPGSQSKVAAVRDTSSSFLQYLQKLNIGIGTKIQLIEKIPYDNSLVIKIEDREDTTVSQKFGENILVD
;
A
#
# COMPACT_ATOMS: atom_id res chain seq x y z
N MET A 1 14.96 9.78 -18.32
CA MET A 1 13.92 8.74 -18.27
C MET A 1 14.49 7.58 -17.46
N TYR A 2 13.75 7.09 -16.48
CA TYR A 2 14.19 5.97 -15.65
C TYR A 2 13.88 4.65 -16.34
N THR A 3 14.62 3.60 -16.00
CA THR A 3 14.23 2.25 -16.42
C THR A 3 13.09 1.76 -15.53
N LEU A 4 12.28 0.80 -16.02
CA LEU A 4 11.27 0.09 -15.21
C LEU A 4 11.84 -0.36 -13.85
N SER A 5 13.04 -0.96 -13.89
CA SER A 5 13.72 -1.41 -12.68
C SER A 5 14.08 -0.25 -11.73
N GLU A 6 14.51 0.90 -12.23
CA GLU A 6 14.79 2.06 -11.36
C GLU A 6 13.52 2.57 -10.67
N GLU A 7 12.40 2.61 -11.40
CA GLU A 7 11.09 2.99 -10.85
C GLU A 7 10.64 2.03 -9.76
N ASN A 8 10.76 0.71 -9.98
CA ASN A 8 10.42 -0.31 -8.98
C ASN A 8 11.25 -0.18 -7.70
N TYR A 9 12.54 0.14 -7.81
CA TYR A 9 13.37 0.37 -6.62
C TYR A 9 12.96 1.63 -5.87
N LEU A 10 12.66 2.74 -6.56
CA LEU A 10 12.17 3.95 -5.90
C LEU A 10 10.83 3.70 -5.19
N LYS A 11 9.90 3.01 -5.84
CA LYS A 11 8.62 2.59 -5.27
C LYS A 11 8.81 1.71 -4.02
N ALA A 12 9.68 0.70 -4.09
CA ALA A 12 9.96 -0.18 -2.96
C ALA A 12 10.62 0.56 -1.78
N ILE A 13 11.60 1.43 -2.03
CA ILE A 13 12.24 2.23 -0.98
C ILE A 13 11.21 3.16 -0.33
N TYR A 14 10.31 3.76 -1.12
CA TYR A 14 9.23 4.60 -0.59
C TYR A 14 8.28 3.81 0.32
N ARG A 15 7.85 2.61 -0.09
CA ARG A 15 7.01 1.71 0.73
C ARG A 15 7.73 1.27 2.02
N LEU A 16 9.02 0.96 1.94
CA LEU A 16 9.79 0.58 3.13
C LEU A 16 9.97 1.78 4.10
N ALA A 17 10.05 3.00 3.58
CA ALA A 17 10.14 4.21 4.40
C ALA A 17 8.87 4.47 5.24
N SER A 18 7.71 3.91 4.87
CA SER A 18 6.48 4.07 5.64
C SER A 18 6.32 3.08 6.80
N GLN A 19 7.23 2.12 6.98
CA GLN A 19 7.17 1.17 8.11
C GLN A 19 7.53 1.78 9.47
N GLY A 20 7.96 3.04 9.51
CA GLY A 20 8.22 3.77 10.75
C GLY A 20 9.58 4.47 10.76
N LYS A 21 9.75 5.46 11.65
CA LYS A 21 10.96 6.30 11.71
C LYS A 21 12.23 5.52 12.04
N ASP A 22 12.10 4.42 12.77
CA ASP A 22 13.22 3.59 13.21
C ASP A 22 13.51 2.43 12.24
N PHE A 23 12.67 2.23 11.22
CA PHE A 23 12.89 1.18 10.24
C PHE A 23 14.08 1.53 9.35
N LYS A 24 15.14 0.72 9.44
CA LYS A 24 16.34 0.86 8.62
C LYS A 24 16.16 0.12 7.30
N ILE A 25 16.08 0.87 6.21
CA ILE A 25 16.05 0.31 4.86
C ILE A 25 17.44 -0.23 4.50
N THR A 26 17.59 -1.55 4.50
CA THR A 26 18.84 -2.25 4.15
C THR A 26 18.78 -2.79 2.73
N PRO A 27 19.93 -3.10 2.09
CA PRO A 27 19.94 -3.82 0.81
C PRO A 27 19.17 -5.15 0.89
N THR A 28 19.24 -5.86 2.02
CA THR A 28 18.47 -7.09 2.23
C THR A 28 16.96 -6.82 2.24
N ALA A 29 16.51 -5.79 2.96
CA ALA A 29 15.08 -5.43 2.96
C ALA A 29 14.57 -5.05 1.56
N ILE A 30 15.39 -4.38 0.75
CA ILE A 30 15.04 -4.06 -0.65
C ILE A 30 15.02 -5.33 -1.51
N ALA A 31 15.97 -6.25 -1.30
CA ALA A 31 16.03 -7.53 -2.00
C ALA A 31 14.78 -8.36 -1.73
N ASP A 32 14.38 -8.48 -0.47
CA ASP A 32 13.19 -9.21 -0.04
C ASP A 32 11.92 -8.57 -0.62
N ALA A 33 11.80 -7.24 -0.54
CA ALA A 33 10.64 -6.51 -1.06
C ALA A 33 10.46 -6.62 -2.58
N LEU A 34 11.53 -6.81 -3.34
CA LEU A 34 11.52 -6.92 -4.80
C LEU A 34 11.72 -8.35 -5.30
N SER A 35 11.85 -9.34 -4.41
CA SER A 35 12.25 -10.71 -4.74
C SER A 35 13.49 -10.79 -5.67
N ASN A 36 14.44 -9.87 -5.47
CA ASN A 36 15.64 -9.74 -6.28
C ASN A 36 16.86 -10.33 -5.57
N ASN A 37 17.87 -10.76 -6.33
CA ASN A 37 19.11 -11.22 -5.73
C ASN A 37 19.88 -10.05 -5.07
N PRO A 38 20.55 -10.26 -3.92
CA PRO A 38 21.23 -9.19 -3.19
C PRO A 38 22.33 -8.46 -3.98
N ALA A 39 23.03 -9.15 -4.89
CA ALA A 39 24.10 -8.54 -5.68
C ALA A 39 23.55 -7.48 -6.64
N SER A 40 22.46 -7.79 -7.35
CA SER A 40 21.77 -6.83 -8.23
C SER A 40 21.22 -5.63 -7.47
N VAL A 41 20.78 -5.82 -6.22
CA VAL A 41 20.31 -4.71 -5.38
C VAL A 41 21.46 -3.76 -5.03
N VAL A 42 22.64 -4.28 -4.68
CA VAL A 42 23.81 -3.43 -4.38
C VAL A 42 24.23 -2.62 -5.61
N ASP A 43 24.21 -3.23 -6.79
CA ASP A 43 24.50 -2.53 -8.05
C ASP A 43 23.47 -1.44 -8.36
N MET A 44 22.18 -1.71 -8.15
CA MET A 44 21.12 -0.72 -8.35
C MET A 44 21.20 0.42 -7.32
N ILE A 45 21.51 0.13 -6.05
CA ILE A 45 21.73 1.16 -5.03
C ILE A 45 22.87 2.10 -5.46
N ARG A 46 23.99 1.55 -5.94
CA ARG A 46 25.10 2.36 -6.47
C ARG A 46 24.61 3.24 -7.63
N LYS A 47 23.92 2.67 -8.61
CA LYS A 47 23.39 3.40 -9.77
C LYS A 47 22.43 4.53 -9.39
N LEU A 48 21.50 4.28 -8.47
CA LEU A 48 20.55 5.29 -7.99
C LEU A 48 21.23 6.38 -7.16
N THR A 49 22.32 6.04 -6.44
CA THR A 49 23.14 7.02 -5.71
C THR A 49 23.91 7.92 -6.68
N GLU A 50 24.51 7.36 -7.73
CA GLU A 50 25.18 8.13 -8.80
C GLU A 50 24.20 9.08 -9.51
N LYS A 51 22.94 8.67 -9.65
CA LYS A 51 21.84 9.51 -10.18
C LYS A 51 21.27 10.51 -9.17
N GLN A 52 21.77 10.54 -7.93
CA GLN A 52 21.30 11.44 -6.85
C GLN A 52 19.81 11.26 -6.51
N LEU A 53 19.26 10.06 -6.73
CA LEU A 53 17.87 9.73 -6.38
C LEU A 53 17.76 9.14 -4.97
N ILE A 54 18.86 8.55 -4.48
CA ILE A 54 18.97 8.02 -3.13
C ILE A 54 20.29 8.41 -2.49
N GLU A 55 20.31 8.37 -1.16
CA GLU A 55 21.51 8.36 -0.33
C GLU A 55 21.66 6.99 0.30
N TYR A 56 22.88 6.46 0.34
CA TYR A 56 23.19 5.22 1.01
C TYR A 56 24.32 5.41 2.02
N ASP A 57 24.05 5.04 3.26
CA ASP A 57 25.05 4.97 4.32
C ASP A 57 24.96 3.62 5.03
N LYS A 58 26.11 2.97 5.27
CA LYS A 58 26.14 1.61 5.88
C LYS A 58 25.47 1.59 7.26
N LYS A 59 25.57 2.67 8.04
CA LYS A 59 24.97 2.76 9.38
C LYS A 59 23.50 3.14 9.31
N LYS A 60 23.11 4.09 8.45
CA LYS A 60 21.76 4.66 8.37
C LYS A 60 20.83 4.00 7.36
N GLY A 61 21.34 3.14 6.48
CA GLY A 61 20.58 2.49 5.41
C GLY A 61 20.43 3.37 4.16
N VAL A 62 19.47 3.00 3.32
CA VAL A 62 19.08 3.72 2.10
C VAL A 62 18.00 4.75 2.43
N ARG A 63 18.08 5.94 1.83
CA ARG A 63 17.07 7.01 1.93
C ARG A 63 16.83 7.65 0.57
N LEU A 64 15.60 8.04 0.28
CA LEU A 64 15.29 8.83 -0.93
C LEU A 64 15.82 10.25 -0.75
N THR A 65 16.41 10.82 -1.79
CA THR A 65 16.65 12.28 -1.87
C THR A 65 15.32 13.00 -2.09
N PRO A 66 15.24 14.34 -1.97
CA PRO A 66 14.02 15.07 -2.29
C PRO A 66 13.52 14.80 -3.72
N GLN A 67 14.44 14.64 -4.68
CA GLN A 67 14.10 14.29 -6.06
C GLN A 67 13.59 12.85 -6.16
N GLY A 68 14.31 11.88 -5.60
CA GLY A 68 13.87 10.48 -5.63
C GLY A 68 12.53 10.25 -4.90
N LEU A 69 12.25 11.01 -3.83
CA LEU A 69 10.97 11.00 -3.15
C LEU A 69 9.85 11.50 -4.05
N LYS A 70 10.06 12.61 -4.75
CA LYS A 70 9.10 13.14 -5.71
C LYS A 70 8.80 12.12 -6.81
N ASP A 71 9.84 11.48 -7.35
CA ASP A 71 9.68 10.49 -8.42
C ASP A 71 8.96 9.24 -7.92
N ALA A 72 9.33 8.70 -6.76
CA ALA A 72 8.66 7.56 -6.13
C ALA A 72 7.16 7.82 -5.89
N VAL A 73 6.83 9.00 -5.37
CA VAL A 73 5.44 9.41 -5.11
C VAL A 73 4.63 9.49 -6.40
N LEU A 74 5.21 9.97 -7.50
CA LEU A 74 4.53 10.01 -8.79
C LEU A 74 4.34 8.61 -9.40
N ILE A 75 5.27 7.67 -9.18
CA ILE A 75 5.12 6.27 -9.60
C ILE A 75 3.94 5.65 -8.82
N VAL A 76 3.93 5.78 -7.49
CA VAL A 76 2.83 5.30 -6.63
C VAL A 76 1.48 5.91 -7.03
N ARG A 77 1.46 7.20 -7.37
CA ARG A 77 0.25 7.85 -7.88
C ARG A 77 -0.27 7.17 -9.15
N ARG A 78 0.59 6.87 -10.12
CA ARG A 78 0.18 6.20 -11.37
C ARG A 78 -0.36 4.81 -11.10
N HIS A 79 0.33 4.02 -10.27
CA HIS A 79 -0.11 2.70 -9.83
C HIS A 79 -1.54 2.73 -9.30
N ARG A 80 -1.78 3.59 -8.30
CA ARG A 80 -3.08 3.69 -7.62
C ARG A 80 -4.20 4.17 -8.53
N LEU A 81 -3.92 5.11 -9.44
CA LEU A 81 -4.90 5.55 -10.45
C LEU A 81 -5.27 4.42 -11.42
N TRP A 82 -4.30 3.59 -11.81
CA TRP A 82 -4.59 2.41 -12.62
C TRP A 82 -5.42 1.38 -11.86
N GLU A 83 -5.13 1.13 -10.59
CA GLU A 83 -5.94 0.24 -9.74
C GLU A 83 -7.41 0.70 -9.68
N VAL A 84 -7.65 2.00 -9.45
CA VAL A 84 -9.01 2.56 -9.48
C VAL A 84 -9.66 2.37 -10.84
N PHE A 85 -8.95 2.64 -11.94
CA PHE A 85 -9.49 2.49 -13.29
C PHE A 85 -9.86 1.03 -13.61
N LEU A 86 -8.97 0.09 -13.30
CA LEU A 86 -9.18 -1.34 -13.55
C LEU A 86 -10.42 -1.85 -12.80
N LEU A 87 -10.56 -1.47 -11.54
CA LEU A 87 -11.71 -1.85 -10.72
C LEU A 87 -13.00 -1.17 -11.21
N GLU A 88 -13.05 0.17 -11.23
CA GLU A 88 -14.29 0.91 -11.43
C GLU A 88 -14.80 0.91 -12.86
N LYS A 89 -13.91 0.82 -13.85
CA LYS A 89 -14.27 1.05 -15.26
C LYS A 89 -14.20 -0.22 -16.08
N LEU A 90 -13.33 -1.16 -15.72
CA LEU A 90 -13.20 -2.43 -16.40
C LEU A 90 -13.77 -3.61 -15.61
N GLY A 91 -14.14 -3.41 -14.33
CA GLY A 91 -14.79 -4.44 -13.52
C GLY A 91 -13.86 -5.56 -13.06
N TYR A 92 -12.55 -5.29 -12.98
CA TYR A 92 -11.60 -6.22 -12.38
C TYR A 92 -11.87 -6.39 -10.89
N HIS A 93 -11.48 -7.55 -10.37
CA HIS A 93 -11.51 -7.81 -8.94
C HIS A 93 -10.31 -7.17 -8.24
N TRP A 94 -10.52 -6.62 -7.04
CA TRP A 94 -9.47 -5.92 -6.27
C TRP A 94 -8.26 -6.78 -5.91
N ASP A 95 -8.35 -8.10 -6.00
CA ASP A 95 -7.26 -9.06 -5.80
C ASP A 95 -6.47 -9.38 -7.08
N GLU A 96 -6.90 -8.85 -8.23
CA GLU A 96 -6.31 -9.05 -9.56
C GLU A 96 -5.69 -7.77 -10.14
N ILE A 97 -6.04 -6.59 -9.61
CA ILE A 97 -5.66 -5.31 -10.20
C ILE A 97 -4.16 -4.98 -10.04
N HIS A 98 -3.51 -5.51 -9.01
CA HIS A 98 -2.15 -5.10 -8.63
C HIS A 98 -1.13 -5.36 -9.74
N ASP A 99 -1.08 -6.60 -10.23
CA ASP A 99 -0.10 -7.04 -11.23
C ASP A 99 -0.28 -6.27 -12.55
N ILE A 100 -1.53 -5.99 -12.93
CA ILE A 100 -1.84 -5.23 -14.15
C ILE A 100 -1.46 -3.76 -13.98
N ALA A 101 -1.77 -3.16 -12.83
CA ALA A 101 -1.40 -1.79 -12.52
C ALA A 101 0.13 -1.60 -12.50
N GLU A 102 0.87 -2.60 -12.02
CA GLU A 102 2.35 -2.60 -12.03
C GLU A 102 2.92 -2.55 -13.45
N GLU A 103 2.33 -3.22 -14.42
CA GLU A 103 2.77 -3.11 -15.83
C GLU A 103 2.42 -1.73 -16.43
N LEU A 104 1.25 -1.19 -16.09
CA LEU A 104 0.73 0.06 -16.66
C LEU A 104 1.36 1.32 -16.04
N GLU A 105 1.86 1.27 -14.81
CA GLU A 105 2.40 2.43 -14.11
C GLU A 105 3.68 2.99 -14.76
N HIS A 106 4.37 2.22 -15.59
CA HIS A 106 5.63 2.62 -16.22
C HIS A 106 5.45 3.41 -17.52
N ILE A 107 4.20 3.65 -17.93
CA ILE A 107 3.88 4.50 -19.08
C ILE A 107 4.23 5.96 -18.74
N ASN A 108 5.35 6.41 -19.29
CA ASN A 108 5.95 7.71 -18.99
C ASN A 108 5.40 8.82 -19.91
N ASP A 109 4.11 9.15 -19.74
CA ASP A 109 3.50 10.38 -20.27
C ASP A 109 3.11 11.28 -19.09
N ALA A 110 3.67 12.49 -19.05
CA ALA A 110 3.49 13.42 -17.94
C ALA A 110 2.04 13.87 -17.74
N THR A 111 1.20 13.79 -18.78
CA THR A 111 -0.20 14.23 -18.74
C THR A 111 -1.19 13.09 -18.54
N LEU A 112 -0.77 11.84 -18.80
CA LEU A 112 -1.65 10.67 -18.76
C LEU A 112 -2.25 10.46 -17.37
N ALA A 113 -1.44 10.53 -16.32
CA ALA A 113 -1.90 10.39 -14.94
C ALA A 113 -2.93 11.48 -14.56
N ASP A 114 -2.70 12.72 -14.99
CA ASP A 114 -3.62 13.83 -14.71
C ASP A 114 -4.95 13.71 -15.46
N ARG A 115 -4.90 13.24 -16.71
CA ARG A 115 -6.10 12.94 -17.49
C ARG A 115 -6.87 11.76 -16.91
N LEU A 116 -6.16 10.73 -16.45
CA LEU A 116 -6.75 9.57 -15.80
C LEU A 116 -7.41 9.96 -14.47
N GLU A 117 -6.72 10.71 -13.59
CA GLU A 117 -7.30 11.22 -12.33
C GLU A 117 -8.57 12.04 -12.60
N LYS A 118 -8.53 12.94 -13.59
CA LYS A 118 -9.71 13.73 -13.98
C LYS A 118 -10.85 12.85 -14.49
N PHE A 119 -10.54 11.85 -15.32
CA PHE A 119 -11.53 10.90 -15.84
C PHE A 119 -12.19 10.08 -14.73
N LEU A 120 -11.43 9.72 -13.70
CA LEU A 120 -11.89 8.98 -12.52
C LEU A 120 -12.62 9.87 -11.50
N GLY A 121 -12.72 11.18 -11.73
CA GLY A 121 -13.41 12.09 -10.81
C GLY A 121 -12.60 12.48 -9.58
N PHE A 122 -11.26 12.49 -9.67
CA PHE A 122 -10.34 12.87 -8.59
C PHE A 122 -10.42 11.99 -7.32
N PRO A 123 -10.28 10.66 -7.44
CA PRO A 123 -10.27 9.79 -6.26
C PRO A 123 -9.15 10.18 -5.28
N GLU A 124 -9.44 10.06 -3.99
CA GLU A 124 -8.46 10.31 -2.91
C GLU A 124 -7.77 9.04 -2.42
N TYR A 125 -8.38 7.87 -2.64
CA TYR A 125 -7.92 6.57 -2.18
C TYR A 125 -8.05 5.54 -3.30
N ASP A 126 -7.17 4.56 -3.33
CA ASP A 126 -7.27 3.39 -4.22
C ASP A 126 -8.29 2.36 -3.69
N PRO A 127 -8.57 1.27 -4.43
CA PRO A 127 -9.51 0.23 -4.00
C PRO A 127 -9.14 -0.49 -2.69
N HIS A 128 -7.91 -0.35 -2.20
CA HIS A 128 -7.42 -0.95 -0.95
C HIS A 128 -7.41 0.06 0.21
N GLY A 129 -7.84 1.32 -0.04
CA GLY A 129 -7.92 2.39 0.95
C GLY A 129 -6.61 3.17 1.13
N ASP A 130 -5.66 2.97 0.24
CA ASP A 130 -4.35 3.59 0.27
C ASP A 130 -4.40 4.97 -0.43
N PRO A 131 -3.78 6.02 0.14
CA PRO A 131 -4.04 7.40 -0.29
C PRO A 131 -3.38 7.72 -1.63
N ILE A 132 -4.12 8.23 -2.62
CA ILE A 132 -3.57 8.60 -3.93
C ILE A 132 -2.82 9.94 -3.80
N PRO A 133 -1.48 9.98 -4.01
CA PRO A 133 -0.77 11.24 -4.00
C PRO A 133 -1.28 12.18 -5.09
N LYS A 134 -1.34 13.48 -4.79
CA LYS A 134 -1.69 14.51 -5.77
C LYS A 134 -0.48 14.84 -6.64
N ALA A 135 -0.71 15.47 -7.80
CA ALA A 135 0.35 15.84 -8.75
C ALA A 135 1.45 16.73 -8.14
N ASN A 136 1.13 17.50 -7.08
CA ASN A 136 2.09 18.31 -6.34
C ASN A 136 2.85 17.54 -5.24
N GLY A 137 2.65 16.23 -5.14
CA GLY A 137 3.27 15.35 -4.14
C GLY A 137 2.57 15.34 -2.77
N LYS A 138 1.50 16.11 -2.56
CA LYS A 138 0.73 16.03 -1.31
C LYS A 138 0.00 14.69 -1.25
N VAL A 139 0.13 14.00 -0.12
CA VAL A 139 -0.54 12.71 0.12
C VAL A 139 -1.70 12.95 1.09
N PRO A 140 -2.91 12.43 0.80
CA PRO A 140 -4.04 12.42 1.74
C PRO A 140 -3.71 11.75 3.08
N LYS A 141 -4.61 11.87 4.06
CA LYS A 141 -4.44 11.25 5.38
C LYS A 141 -4.40 9.72 5.23
N SER A 142 -3.34 9.10 5.75
CA SER A 142 -3.24 7.65 5.91
C SER A 142 -3.93 7.20 7.20
N TYR A 143 -4.49 6.00 7.16
CA TYR A 143 -5.01 5.31 8.34
C TYR A 143 -3.89 4.48 8.99
N SER A 144 -3.80 4.51 10.31
CA SER A 144 -2.74 3.80 11.04
C SER A 144 -3.26 2.85 12.13
N VAL A 145 -4.48 3.11 12.63
CA VAL A 145 -5.10 2.32 13.69
C VAL A 145 -5.65 1.04 13.09
N THR A 146 -5.28 -0.10 13.66
CA THR A 146 -5.80 -1.40 13.26
C THR A 146 -7.04 -1.79 14.04
N LEU A 147 -7.83 -2.71 13.48
CA LEU A 147 -8.95 -3.32 14.18
C LEU A 147 -8.50 -4.02 15.48
N SER A 148 -7.32 -4.64 15.47
CA SER A 148 -6.73 -5.27 16.66
C SER A 148 -6.31 -4.27 17.75
N GLU A 149 -6.14 -2.98 17.44
CA GLU A 149 -5.81 -1.92 18.43
C GLU A 149 -7.06 -1.34 19.11
N LEU A 150 -8.27 -1.57 18.56
CA LEU A 150 -9.50 -1.05 19.14
C LEU A 150 -9.82 -1.65 20.51
N LYS A 151 -10.65 -0.96 21.29
CA LYS A 151 -11.23 -1.50 22.53
C LYS A 151 -12.51 -2.28 22.19
N PRO A 152 -12.78 -3.42 22.88
CA PRO A 152 -14.08 -4.09 22.78
C PRO A 152 -15.26 -3.11 22.94
N GLY A 153 -16.30 -3.30 22.13
CA GLY A 153 -17.45 -2.41 21.99
C GLY A 153 -17.28 -1.30 20.95
N SER A 154 -16.07 -1.00 20.47
CA SER A 154 -15.83 0.07 19.49
C SER A 154 -16.42 -0.27 18.12
N GLN A 155 -17.16 0.67 17.54
CA GLN A 155 -17.63 0.62 16.15
C GLN A 155 -16.74 1.49 15.27
N SER A 156 -16.43 1.00 14.08
CA SER A 156 -15.60 1.69 13.10
C SER A 156 -15.99 1.29 11.68
N LYS A 157 -15.28 1.86 10.69
CA LYS A 157 -15.36 1.41 9.30
C LYS A 157 -14.00 0.92 8.84
N VAL A 158 -14.00 -0.09 7.97
CA VAL A 158 -12.78 -0.49 7.26
C VAL A 158 -12.34 0.65 6.36
N ALA A 159 -11.17 1.20 6.64
CA ALA A 159 -10.65 2.37 5.95
C ALA A 159 -9.55 2.00 4.94
N ALA A 160 -8.73 0.99 5.27
CA ALA A 160 -7.71 0.45 4.39
C ALA A 160 -7.32 -0.99 4.78
N VAL A 161 -6.58 -1.67 3.90
CA VAL A 161 -6.00 -3.01 4.17
C VAL A 161 -4.49 -2.98 4.00
N ARG A 162 -3.75 -3.63 4.91
CA ARG A 162 -2.27 -3.68 4.86
C ARG A 162 -1.75 -4.82 3.99
N ASP A 163 -2.40 -5.97 4.07
CA ASP A 163 -2.06 -7.16 3.28
C ASP A 163 -2.90 -7.15 2.01
N THR A 164 -2.28 -6.83 0.88
CA THR A 164 -2.94 -6.83 -0.44
C THR A 164 -2.72 -8.15 -1.18
N SER A 165 -2.30 -9.22 -0.50
CA SER A 165 -2.20 -10.54 -1.13
C SER A 165 -3.58 -11.03 -1.56
N SER A 166 -3.64 -11.69 -2.71
CA SER A 166 -4.90 -12.24 -3.23
C SER A 166 -5.56 -13.18 -2.22
N SER A 167 -4.78 -13.92 -1.44
CA SER A 167 -5.30 -14.81 -0.39
C SER A 167 -6.10 -14.08 0.71
N PHE A 168 -5.64 -12.90 1.14
CA PHE A 168 -6.30 -12.11 2.18
C PHE A 168 -7.49 -11.34 1.60
N LEU A 169 -7.33 -10.74 0.43
CA LEU A 169 -8.40 -10.02 -0.25
C LEU A 169 -9.58 -10.94 -0.63
N GLN A 170 -9.32 -12.16 -1.06
CA GLN A 170 -10.36 -13.18 -1.28
C GLN A 170 -11.03 -13.62 0.02
N TYR A 171 -10.29 -13.66 1.14
CA TYR A 171 -10.88 -13.94 2.44
C TYR A 171 -11.83 -12.83 2.88
N LEU A 172 -11.43 -11.56 2.72
CA LEU A 172 -12.31 -10.40 2.97
C LEU A 172 -13.56 -10.44 2.08
N GLN A 173 -13.41 -10.80 0.81
CA GLN A 173 -14.54 -10.94 -0.10
C GLN A 173 -15.53 -12.02 0.36
N LYS A 174 -15.07 -13.18 0.86
CA LYS A 174 -15.95 -14.22 1.44
C LYS A 174 -16.74 -13.71 2.64
N LEU A 175 -16.15 -12.81 3.42
CA LEU A 175 -16.81 -12.12 4.53
C LEU A 175 -17.66 -10.92 4.06
N ASN A 176 -17.65 -10.60 2.77
CA ASN A 176 -18.20 -9.38 2.16
C ASN A 176 -17.71 -8.10 2.86
N ILE A 177 -16.41 -8.03 3.11
CA ILE A 177 -15.74 -6.86 3.64
C ILE A 177 -15.04 -6.15 2.49
N GLY A 178 -15.43 -4.90 2.26
CA GLY A 178 -14.69 -3.95 1.44
C GLY A 178 -14.41 -2.65 2.20
N ILE A 179 -13.78 -1.69 1.53
CA ILE A 179 -13.58 -0.35 2.10
C ILE A 179 -14.94 0.31 2.39
N GLY A 180 -15.07 0.92 3.57
CA GLY A 180 -16.28 1.53 4.09
C GLY A 180 -17.20 0.60 4.88
N THR A 181 -16.96 -0.72 4.86
CA THR A 181 -17.77 -1.70 5.61
C THR A 181 -17.72 -1.40 7.11
N LYS A 182 -18.87 -1.35 7.77
CA LYS A 182 -18.95 -1.19 9.23
C LYS A 182 -18.51 -2.47 9.92
N ILE A 183 -17.63 -2.30 10.88
CA ILE A 183 -17.11 -3.39 11.70
C ILE A 183 -17.12 -2.96 13.16
N GLN A 184 -17.50 -3.88 14.05
CA GLN A 184 -17.46 -3.67 15.48
C GLN A 184 -16.57 -4.75 16.10
N LEU A 185 -15.65 -4.34 16.96
CA LEU A 185 -14.91 -5.27 17.79
C LEU A 185 -15.78 -5.62 19.00
N ILE A 186 -16.24 -6.87 19.11
CA ILE A 186 -17.08 -7.34 20.22
C ILE A 186 -16.21 -7.79 21.39
N GLU A 187 -15.21 -8.62 21.12
CA GLU A 187 -14.35 -9.21 22.15
C GLU A 187 -12.94 -9.48 21.60
N LYS A 188 -11.94 -9.47 22.49
CA LYS A 188 -10.62 -10.05 22.22
C LYS A 188 -10.43 -11.28 23.10
N ILE A 189 -10.24 -12.44 22.49
CA ILE A 189 -10.06 -13.72 23.18
C ILE A 189 -8.64 -13.74 23.78
N PRO A 190 -8.48 -13.80 25.12
CA PRO A 190 -7.16 -13.66 25.74
C PRO A 190 -6.17 -14.81 25.47
N TYR A 191 -6.67 -15.98 25.06
CA TYR A 191 -5.84 -17.17 24.86
C TYR A 191 -4.87 -17.03 23.68
N ASP A 192 -5.34 -16.50 22.55
CA ASP A 192 -4.61 -16.42 21.29
C ASP A 192 -4.72 -15.03 20.61
N ASN A 193 -5.35 -14.06 21.28
CA ASN A 193 -5.66 -12.72 20.77
C ASN A 193 -6.57 -12.71 19.53
N SER A 194 -7.30 -13.81 19.25
CA SER A 194 -8.36 -13.81 18.24
C SER A 194 -9.44 -12.78 18.59
N LEU A 195 -10.11 -12.26 17.56
CA LEU A 195 -11.11 -11.21 17.69
C LEU A 195 -12.48 -11.77 17.38
N VAL A 196 -13.47 -11.45 18.22
CA VAL A 196 -14.88 -11.61 17.86
C VAL A 196 -15.34 -10.28 17.30
N ILE A 197 -15.78 -10.30 16.05
CA ILE A 197 -16.19 -9.10 15.31
C ILE A 197 -17.62 -9.24 14.81
N LYS A 198 -18.29 -8.10 14.71
CA LYS A 198 -19.57 -7.99 14.02
C LYS A 198 -19.39 -7.18 12.74
N ILE A 199 -19.85 -7.73 11.63
CA ILE A 199 -19.74 -7.11 10.30
C ILE A 199 -21.15 -6.65 9.90
N GLU A 200 -21.35 -5.34 9.76
CA GLU A 200 -22.67 -4.74 9.58
C GLU A 200 -23.69 -5.28 10.62
N ASP A 201 -24.85 -5.76 10.17
CA ASP A 201 -25.91 -6.31 11.01
C ASP A 201 -25.92 -7.85 11.03
N ARG A 202 -24.79 -8.50 10.71
CA ARG A 202 -24.67 -9.97 10.67
C ARG A 202 -24.39 -10.56 12.06
N GLU A 203 -24.40 -11.89 12.13
CA GLU A 203 -23.95 -12.63 13.30
C GLU A 203 -22.46 -12.41 13.57
N ASP A 204 -22.10 -12.47 14.84
CA ASP A 204 -20.72 -12.33 15.28
C ASP A 204 -19.87 -13.47 14.71
N THR A 205 -18.65 -13.13 14.28
CA THR A 205 -17.71 -14.10 13.72
C THR A 205 -16.34 -13.94 14.35
N THR A 206 -15.62 -15.06 14.49
CA THR A 206 -14.27 -15.08 15.05
C THR A 206 -13.25 -14.99 13.92
N VAL A 207 -12.32 -14.06 14.04
CA VAL A 207 -11.19 -13.86 13.14
C VAL A 207 -9.88 -13.87 13.91
N SER A 208 -8.77 -14.20 13.25
CA SER A 208 -7.46 -14.26 13.90
C SER A 208 -6.92 -12.88 14.29
N GLN A 209 -5.93 -12.83 15.18
CA GLN A 209 -5.17 -11.61 15.45
C GLN A 209 -4.60 -11.01 14.15
N LYS A 210 -4.03 -11.86 13.28
CA LYS A 210 -3.44 -11.45 12.00
C LYS A 210 -4.46 -10.74 11.10
N PHE A 211 -5.72 -11.17 11.10
CA PHE A 211 -6.78 -10.46 10.39
C PHE A 211 -6.94 -9.03 10.92
N GLY A 212 -7.05 -8.89 12.24
CA GLY A 212 -7.23 -7.59 12.89
C GLY A 212 -6.06 -6.63 12.69
N GLU A 213 -4.84 -7.13 12.58
CA GLU A 213 -3.63 -6.33 12.32
C GLU A 213 -3.52 -5.82 10.89
N ASN A 214 -4.25 -6.45 9.96
CA ASN A 214 -4.25 -6.11 8.54
C ASN A 214 -5.46 -5.27 8.11
N ILE A 215 -6.43 -5.04 9.01
CA ILE A 215 -7.57 -4.15 8.78
C ILE A 215 -7.31 -2.81 9.48
N LEU A 216 -7.21 -1.75 8.70
CA LEU A 216 -7.13 -0.38 9.20
C LEU A 216 -8.52 0.23 9.27
N VAL A 217 -8.77 1.03 10.30
CA VAL A 217 -10.11 1.55 10.61
C VAL A 217 -10.15 3.07 10.79
N ASP A 218 -11.31 3.65 10.53
CA ASP A 218 -11.69 5.05 10.83
C ASP A 218 -12.62 5.14 12.04
#